data_AF-A0A950RZH2-F1
#
_entry.id   AF-A0A950RZH2-F1
#
_cell.length_a   1.000
_cell.length_b   1.000
_cell.length_c   1.000
_cell.angle_alpha   90.00
_cell.angle_beta   90.00
_cell.angle_gamma   90.00
#
_symmetry.space_group_name_H-M   'P 1'
#
loop_
_entity.id
_entity.type
_entity.pdbx_description
1 polymer ?
#
loop_
_entity_poly.entity_id
_entity_poly.type
_entity_poly.pdbx_seq_one_letter_code
_entity_poly.pdbx_strand_id
1 'polypeptide(L)'
;GVGRDFTNTAELYGLDDRWGQTVNDPGPYTISTPPRSTLPVIDVISGDIATALAQAGTQHVIVHVPFGQYVPSSSLNVGPNVVLVGDGSSTGGSDITAGTGVDPVLHLPGPSHAVVAELGVNSTHGGSKQGTDVLIDHADQPSGLVHIEMPSGSDNHRGLDAENLSSTIVQLQDGGISGGNQAMNDPGPNVDYYVANATVRQFMGASTASDALYEMHGGTLVVQQRFYQGADNGQVTPPDSMVIPGSSGILVLDEGNFASGQGNINLTSFSGPVTAIGIGETTNCNTGKSAAFGADTLLLGYLFGWSDTGAPPSCTTPPSALAPSLLWQLRHSNGGGTDLTNSADQNLGVSDTARFVRDHLMPLRAARPLSPGGRAAGTTDVQLIRLGISGSLAGVKVVGNANPAPTARHPARI
;
A
#
# COMPACT_ATOMS: atom_id res chain seq x y z
N GLY A 1 1.44 20.19 -34.81
CA GLY A 1 0.02 20.57 -34.83
C GLY A 1 -0.78 19.42 -34.29
N VAL A 2 -1.48 19.66 -33.20
CA VAL A 2 -2.30 18.74 -32.37
C VAL A 2 -1.48 17.73 -31.55
N GLY A 3 -1.15 18.16 -30.33
CA GLY A 3 -0.83 17.25 -29.24
C GLY A 3 -2.09 16.48 -28.83
N ARG A 4 -1.90 15.21 -28.48
CA ARG A 4 -2.88 14.43 -27.74
C ARG A 4 -2.27 14.09 -26.41
N ASP A 5 -2.78 14.79 -25.41
CA ASP A 5 -2.55 14.54 -23.99
C ASP A 5 -3.10 13.16 -23.59
N PHE A 6 -2.38 12.57 -22.63
CA PHE A 6 -2.66 11.35 -21.90
C PHE A 6 -4.14 11.17 -21.55
N THR A 7 -4.76 10.11 -22.06
CA THR A 7 -6.15 9.73 -21.73
C THR A 7 -6.39 8.21 -21.87
N ASN A 8 -5.50 7.34 -21.36
CA ASN A 8 -5.79 5.90 -21.35
C ASN A 8 -6.91 5.54 -20.34
N THR A 9 -7.05 6.29 -19.24
CA THR A 9 -8.19 6.17 -18.33
C THR A 9 -9.49 6.69 -18.96
N ALA A 10 -9.45 7.79 -19.70
CA ALA A 10 -10.65 8.34 -20.37
C ALA A 10 -11.11 7.52 -21.58
N GLU A 11 -10.23 6.80 -22.29
CA GLU A 11 -10.64 5.87 -23.34
C GLU A 11 -11.30 4.59 -22.77
N LEU A 12 -10.93 4.17 -21.56
CA LEU A 12 -11.63 3.10 -20.82
C LEU A 12 -13.03 3.54 -20.38
N TYR A 13 -13.19 4.76 -19.87
CA TYR A 13 -14.52 5.34 -19.58
C TYR A 13 -15.35 5.54 -20.87
N GLY A 14 -14.72 5.91 -21.99
CA GLY A 14 -15.38 6.05 -23.31
C GLY A 14 -15.75 4.73 -24.01
N LEU A 15 -15.33 3.58 -23.47
CA LEU A 15 -15.80 2.25 -23.87
C LEU A 15 -17.09 1.86 -23.12
N ASP A 16 -17.24 2.28 -21.86
CA ASP A 16 -18.44 2.03 -21.04
C ASP A 16 -19.65 2.86 -21.49
N ASP A 17 -19.43 4.10 -21.94
CA ASP A 17 -20.48 4.93 -22.56
C ASP A 17 -21.06 4.29 -23.84
N ARG A 18 -20.26 3.49 -24.56
CA ARG A 18 -20.72 2.75 -25.75
C ARG A 18 -21.52 1.49 -25.41
N TRP A 19 -21.49 1.04 -24.15
CA TRP A 19 -22.25 -0.11 -23.66
C TRP A 19 -23.46 0.29 -22.81
N GLY A 20 -23.81 1.58 -22.79
CA GLY A 20 -25.04 2.08 -22.16
C GLY A 20 -25.02 2.06 -20.64
N GLN A 21 -23.85 1.95 -20.01
CA GLN A 21 -23.71 2.13 -18.56
C GLN A 21 -23.46 3.60 -18.26
N THR A 22 -24.43 4.27 -17.63
CA THR A 22 -24.23 5.64 -17.13
C THR A 22 -23.29 5.57 -15.92
N VAL A 23 -22.04 5.98 -16.11
CA VAL A 23 -21.10 6.18 -15.00
C VAL A 23 -21.41 7.55 -14.38
N ASN A 24 -22.00 7.57 -13.19
CA ASN A 24 -22.09 8.79 -12.39
C ASN A 24 -20.69 9.14 -11.85
N ASP A 25 -20.01 10.05 -12.52
CA ASP A 25 -18.82 10.74 -12.00
C ASP A 25 -19.28 11.93 -11.15
N PRO A 26 -19.04 11.94 -9.82
CA PRO A 26 -19.41 13.06 -8.96
C PRO A 26 -18.54 14.32 -9.17
N GLY A 27 -17.53 14.26 -10.05
CA GLY A 27 -16.59 15.35 -10.27
C GLY A 27 -15.54 15.47 -9.17
N PRO A 28 -14.59 16.41 -9.30
CA PRO A 28 -13.54 16.62 -8.30
C PRO A 28 -14.13 17.04 -6.96
N TYR A 29 -13.65 16.42 -5.88
CA TYR A 29 -14.01 16.79 -4.52
C TYR A 29 -13.77 18.28 -4.28
N THR A 30 -14.83 19.02 -3.96
CA THR A 30 -14.66 20.36 -3.38
C THR A 30 -14.19 20.20 -1.95
N ILE A 31 -12.95 20.62 -1.66
CA ILE A 31 -12.44 20.70 -0.29
C ILE A 31 -13.18 21.86 0.39
N SER A 32 -14.30 21.54 1.06
CA SER A 32 -14.92 22.48 1.97
C SER A 32 -13.96 22.74 3.12
N THR A 33 -13.77 24.00 3.50
CA THR A 33 -13.07 24.33 4.75
C THR A 33 -13.75 23.56 5.89
N PRO A 34 -13.04 22.68 6.62
CA PRO A 34 -13.68 21.87 7.64
C PRO A 34 -14.38 22.80 8.64
N PRO A 35 -15.66 22.56 8.98
CA PRO A 35 -16.28 23.28 10.09
C PRO A 35 -15.39 23.10 11.32
N ARG A 36 -15.17 24.18 12.08
CA ARG A 36 -14.46 24.08 13.37
C ARG A 36 -15.15 23.00 14.20
N SER A 37 -14.40 21.99 14.60
CA SER A 37 -14.94 20.90 15.43
C SER A 37 -15.53 21.49 16.70
N THR A 38 -16.74 21.03 17.06
CA THR A 38 -17.40 21.36 18.33
C THR A 38 -17.16 20.29 19.39
N LEU A 39 -16.28 19.31 19.12
CA LEU A 39 -15.98 18.24 20.07
C LEU A 39 -15.25 18.81 21.30
N PRO A 40 -15.53 18.29 22.50
CA PRO A 40 -14.72 18.57 23.67
C PRO A 40 -13.25 18.17 23.43
N VAL A 41 -12.32 18.96 23.95
CA VAL A 41 -10.89 18.71 23.86
C VAL A 41 -10.34 18.34 25.24
N ILE A 42 -9.56 17.27 25.30
CA ILE A 42 -8.75 16.86 26.44
C ILE A 42 -7.30 17.05 26.01
N ASP A 43 -6.65 18.09 26.54
CA ASP A 43 -5.22 18.31 26.31
C ASP A 43 -4.40 17.33 27.17
N VAL A 44 -3.37 16.74 26.58
CA VAL A 44 -2.38 15.94 27.32
C VAL A 44 -1.53 16.85 28.19
N ILE A 45 -1.63 16.68 29.51
CA ILE A 45 -0.88 17.47 30.50
C ILE A 45 0.30 16.63 31.00
N SER A 46 1.47 17.27 31.12
CA SER A 46 2.72 16.63 31.61
C SER A 46 3.15 15.38 30.82
N GLY A 47 2.67 15.23 29.59
CA GLY A 47 2.97 14.11 28.70
C GLY A 47 2.32 12.78 29.05
N ASP A 48 1.32 12.76 29.95
CA ASP A 48 0.58 11.55 30.28
C ASP A 48 -0.58 11.30 29.31
N ILE A 49 -0.25 10.75 28.14
CA ILE A 49 -1.24 10.42 27.10
C ILE A 49 -2.21 9.33 27.58
N ALA A 50 -1.72 8.36 28.36
CA ALA A 50 -2.53 7.24 28.85
C ALA A 50 -3.67 7.73 29.75
N THR A 51 -3.40 8.69 30.65
CA THR A 51 -4.43 9.30 31.49
C THR A 51 -5.45 10.09 30.66
N ALA A 52 -5.01 10.84 29.65
CA ALA A 52 -5.93 11.58 28.77
C ALA A 52 -6.86 10.64 27.97
N LEU A 53 -6.31 9.53 27.44
CA LEU A 53 -7.08 8.49 26.76
C LEU A 53 -8.04 7.78 27.71
N ALA A 54 -7.63 7.49 28.94
CA ALA A 54 -8.49 6.91 29.96
C ALA A 54 -9.63 7.85 30.36
N GLN A 55 -9.38 9.17 30.42
CA GLN A 55 -10.41 10.19 30.66
C GLN A 55 -11.41 10.26 29.49
N ALA A 56 -10.92 10.18 28.25
CA ALA A 56 -11.77 10.14 27.07
C ALA A 56 -12.67 8.89 27.05
N GLY A 57 -12.12 7.72 27.39
CA GLY A 57 -12.84 6.46 27.41
C GLY A 57 -13.48 6.16 26.06
N THR A 58 -14.80 6.02 26.01
CA THR A 58 -15.57 5.79 24.78
C THR A 58 -16.25 7.04 24.22
N GLN A 59 -15.99 8.21 24.82
CA GLN A 59 -16.64 9.46 24.44
C GLN A 59 -16.14 9.92 23.06
N HIS A 60 -17.00 10.64 22.34
CA HIS A 60 -16.60 11.31 21.11
C HIS A 60 -15.96 12.66 21.47
N VAL A 61 -14.64 12.63 21.63
CA VAL A 61 -13.83 13.78 22.07
C VAL A 61 -12.50 13.80 21.33
N ILE A 62 -11.86 14.96 21.33
CA ILE A 62 -10.50 15.13 20.85
C ILE A 62 -9.55 14.96 22.02
N VAL A 63 -8.58 14.07 21.88
CA VAL A 63 -7.39 14.02 22.74
C VAL A 63 -6.26 14.67 21.97
N HIS A 64 -5.84 15.85 22.43
CA HIS A 64 -4.78 16.62 21.79
C HIS A 64 -3.45 16.33 22.47
N VAL A 65 -2.49 15.83 21.69
CA VAL A 65 -1.10 15.56 22.08
C VAL A 65 -0.26 16.74 21.62
N PRO A 66 0.20 17.63 22.51
CA PRO A 66 1.02 18.76 22.09
C PRO A 66 2.32 18.32 21.41
N PHE A 67 3.00 19.28 20.80
CA PHE A 67 4.38 19.12 20.37
C PHE A 67 5.27 18.54 21.48
N GLY A 68 5.98 17.45 21.20
CA GLY A 68 6.81 16.78 22.19
C GLY A 68 7.18 15.35 21.82
N GLN A 69 8.09 14.80 22.63
CA GLN A 69 8.52 13.41 22.55
C GLN A 69 7.93 12.65 23.73
N TYR A 70 7.19 11.59 23.46
CA TYR A 70 6.45 10.83 24.46
C TYR A 70 6.90 9.38 24.44
N VAL A 71 7.23 8.84 25.62
CA VAL A 71 7.67 7.46 25.77
C VAL A 71 6.72 6.74 26.73
N PRO A 72 5.58 6.22 26.25
CA PRO A 72 4.66 5.50 27.11
C PRO A 72 5.29 4.19 27.62
N SER A 73 4.95 3.82 28.86
CA SER A 73 5.40 2.57 29.49
C SER A 73 4.47 1.38 29.20
N SER A 74 3.39 1.61 28.46
CA SER A 74 2.40 0.60 28.06
C SER A 74 1.70 1.04 26.77
N SER A 75 1.06 0.10 26.08
CA SER A 75 0.27 0.41 24.88
C SER A 75 -0.83 1.44 25.18
N LEU A 76 -0.95 2.43 24.30
CA LEU A 76 -1.96 3.48 24.39
C LEU A 76 -3.23 2.99 23.71
N ASN A 77 -4.23 2.66 24.51
CA ASN A 77 -5.55 2.22 24.03
C ASN A 77 -6.37 3.44 23.61
N VAL A 78 -6.60 3.58 22.31
CA VAL A 78 -7.42 4.65 21.75
C VAL A 78 -8.87 4.18 21.73
N GLY A 79 -9.75 4.94 22.39
CA GLY A 79 -11.17 4.62 22.47
C GLY A 79 -11.87 4.64 21.11
N PRO A 80 -12.99 3.92 20.96
CA PRO A 80 -13.62 3.68 19.65
C PRO A 80 -14.23 4.93 19.00
N ASN A 81 -14.34 6.06 19.70
CA ASN A 81 -14.84 7.33 19.13
C ASN A 81 -13.86 8.47 19.38
N VAL A 82 -12.63 8.17 19.77
CA VAL A 82 -11.63 9.17 20.14
C VAL A 82 -10.94 9.69 18.88
N VAL A 83 -10.79 11.01 18.79
CA VAL A 83 -9.90 11.68 17.83
C VAL A 83 -8.60 11.98 18.56
N LEU A 84 -7.58 11.14 18.36
CA LEU A 84 -6.23 11.36 18.88
C LEU A 84 -5.44 12.18 17.84
N VAL A 85 -5.08 13.41 18.19
CA VAL A 85 -4.44 14.34 17.24
C VAL A 85 -3.19 14.97 17.83
N GLY A 86 -2.12 15.04 17.05
CA GLY A 86 -0.90 15.75 17.38
C GLY A 86 -0.75 17.09 16.67
N ASP A 87 0.37 17.76 16.92
CA ASP A 87 0.78 19.01 16.27
C ASP A 87 1.61 18.78 14.99
N GLY A 88 1.74 17.53 14.52
CA GLY A 88 2.44 17.15 13.29
C GLY A 88 3.25 15.86 13.43
N SER A 89 3.41 15.15 12.32
CA SER A 89 4.08 13.83 12.24
C SER A 89 5.54 13.84 11.77
N SER A 90 6.06 15.01 11.38
CA SER A 90 7.47 15.16 11.03
C SER A 90 8.35 15.18 12.28
N THR A 91 9.61 14.78 12.14
CA THR A 91 10.61 14.79 13.21
C THR A 91 10.55 16.07 14.05
N GLY A 92 10.30 15.89 15.36
CA GLY A 92 10.19 16.99 16.30
C GLY A 92 8.76 17.44 16.55
N GLY A 93 7.74 16.92 15.86
CA GLY A 93 6.33 17.18 16.13
C GLY A 93 5.81 16.50 17.39
N SER A 94 4.65 15.86 17.29
CA SER A 94 4.09 15.02 18.37
C SER A 94 4.48 13.57 18.12
N ASP A 95 5.61 13.17 18.70
CA ASP A 95 6.23 11.86 18.44
C ASP A 95 6.05 10.93 19.64
N ILE A 96 5.45 9.77 19.42
CA ILE A 96 5.21 8.72 20.42
C ILE A 96 6.14 7.55 20.11
N THR A 97 7.14 7.32 20.96
CA THR A 97 8.09 6.21 20.82
C THR A 97 7.84 5.15 21.88
N ALA A 98 7.77 3.87 21.51
CA ALA A 98 7.59 2.77 22.45
C ALA A 98 8.60 2.81 23.61
N GLY A 99 8.11 2.71 24.84
CA GLY A 99 8.93 2.28 25.97
C GLY A 99 9.39 0.83 25.79
N THR A 100 10.41 0.41 26.55
CA THR A 100 10.91 -0.97 26.51
C THR A 100 9.78 -1.98 26.74
N GLY A 101 9.59 -2.90 25.80
CA GLY A 101 8.59 -3.98 25.89
C GLY A 101 7.14 -3.55 25.60
N VAL A 102 6.91 -2.33 25.10
CA VAL A 102 5.59 -1.87 24.65
C VAL A 102 5.35 -2.33 23.21
N ASP A 103 4.29 -3.12 23.02
CA ASP A 103 3.84 -3.58 21.70
C ASP A 103 2.34 -3.94 21.77
N PRO A 104 1.46 -3.29 20.99
CA PRO A 104 1.72 -2.18 20.05
C PRO A 104 1.95 -0.84 20.77
N VAL A 105 2.37 0.21 20.05
CA VAL A 105 2.38 1.60 20.59
C VAL A 105 0.95 2.12 20.73
N LEU A 106 0.21 2.16 19.63
CA LEU A 106 -1.21 2.52 19.60
C LEU A 106 -2.06 1.27 19.36
N HIS A 107 -3.08 1.09 20.20
CA HIS A 107 -4.04 0.00 20.07
C HIS A 107 -5.46 0.54 19.84
N LEU A 108 -6.07 0.18 18.71
CA LEU A 108 -7.39 0.62 18.26
C LEU A 108 -8.30 -0.61 18.06
N PRO A 109 -8.98 -1.09 19.11
CA PRO A 109 -9.81 -2.29 18.98
C PRO A 109 -11.09 -2.03 18.18
N GLY A 110 -11.38 -2.88 17.21
CA GLY A 110 -12.60 -2.87 16.41
C GLY A 110 -13.81 -3.50 17.15
N PRO A 111 -15.05 -3.10 16.83
CA PRO A 111 -15.43 -2.02 15.92
C PRO A 111 -15.12 -0.63 16.48
N SER A 112 -14.56 0.24 15.65
CA SER A 112 -14.07 1.56 16.06
C SER A 112 -14.24 2.60 14.96
N HIS A 113 -14.55 3.83 15.36
CA HIS A 113 -14.59 5.07 14.58
C HIS A 113 -13.46 6.02 15.02
N ALA A 114 -12.40 5.47 15.63
CA ALA A 114 -11.26 6.26 16.08
C ALA A 114 -10.54 6.95 14.91
N VAL A 115 -10.08 8.16 15.17
CA VAL A 115 -9.25 8.93 14.25
C VAL A 115 -7.91 9.17 14.92
N VAL A 116 -6.82 8.86 14.22
CA VAL A 116 -5.45 9.19 14.66
C VAL A 116 -4.83 10.07 13.58
N ALA A 117 -4.40 11.27 13.96
CA ALA A 117 -3.94 12.26 12.99
C ALA A 117 -2.71 13.03 13.45
N GLU A 118 -1.83 13.40 12.50
CA GLU A 118 -0.73 14.36 12.70
C GLU A 118 0.22 13.95 13.85
N LEU A 119 0.61 12.66 13.88
CA LEU A 119 1.46 12.05 14.91
C LEU A 119 2.59 11.25 14.30
N GLY A 120 3.76 11.29 14.93
CA GLY A 120 4.80 10.28 14.76
C GLY A 120 4.55 9.14 15.74
N VAL A 121 4.62 7.89 15.27
CA VAL A 121 4.46 6.68 16.06
C VAL A 121 5.60 5.73 15.70
N ASN A 122 6.37 5.32 16.69
CA ASN A 122 7.58 4.56 16.46
C ASN A 122 7.78 3.49 17.54
N SER A 123 7.87 2.22 17.15
CA SER A 123 8.09 1.09 18.04
C SER A 123 9.56 0.63 18.08
N THR A 124 10.47 1.39 17.48
CA THR A 124 11.92 1.21 17.59
C THR A 124 12.36 1.39 19.05
N HIS A 125 13.14 0.43 19.55
CA HIS A 125 13.80 0.57 20.84
C HIS A 125 15.29 0.25 20.72
N GLY A 126 16.14 1.17 21.21
CA GLY A 126 17.60 1.02 21.16
C GLY A 126 18.16 0.90 19.74
N GLY A 127 17.47 1.47 18.74
CA GLY A 127 17.87 1.39 17.33
C GLY A 127 17.60 0.04 16.67
N SER A 128 16.80 -0.85 17.27
CA SER A 128 16.33 -2.10 16.63
C SER A 128 14.85 -2.01 16.30
N LYS A 129 14.43 -2.58 15.16
CA LYS A 129 13.02 -2.74 14.84
C LYS A 129 12.34 -3.62 15.90
N GLN A 130 11.32 -3.11 16.58
CA GLN A 130 10.52 -3.89 17.55
C GLN A 130 9.04 -3.64 17.31
N GLY A 131 8.19 -4.63 17.60
CA GLY A 131 6.74 -4.47 17.72
C GLY A 131 5.99 -3.81 16.56
N THR A 132 4.82 -3.28 16.87
CA THR A 132 3.87 -2.67 15.95
C THR A 132 3.64 -1.21 16.33
N ASP A 133 3.69 -0.27 15.38
CA ASP A 133 3.37 1.15 15.68
C ASP A 133 1.87 1.28 15.96
N VAL A 134 1.04 0.87 15.00
CA VAL A 134 -0.43 0.94 15.11
C VAL A 134 -1.05 -0.43 14.89
N LEU A 135 -1.75 -0.95 15.91
CA LEU A 135 -2.57 -2.16 15.81
C LEU A 135 -4.05 -1.81 15.79
N ILE A 136 -4.75 -2.28 14.76
CA ILE A 136 -6.20 -2.30 14.66
C ILE A 136 -6.64 -3.76 14.65
N ASP A 137 -7.13 -4.27 15.77
CA ASP A 137 -7.60 -5.66 15.89
C ASP A 137 -9.13 -5.75 15.87
N HIS A 138 -9.66 -6.98 15.74
CA HIS A 138 -11.11 -7.21 15.60
C HIS A 138 -11.75 -6.33 14.53
N ALA A 139 -11.03 -6.03 13.44
CA ALA A 139 -11.43 -5.01 12.49
C ALA A 139 -12.46 -5.50 11.46
N ASP A 140 -12.79 -6.80 11.41
CA ASP A 140 -13.61 -7.40 10.35
C ASP A 140 -15.10 -7.31 10.67
N GLN A 141 -15.73 -6.20 10.32
CA GLN A 141 -17.18 -6.03 10.34
C GLN A 141 -17.72 -5.85 8.92
N PRO A 142 -18.96 -6.27 8.65
CA PRO A 142 -19.64 -5.94 7.41
C PRO A 142 -19.52 -4.46 7.06
N SER A 143 -19.01 -4.18 5.86
CA SER A 143 -18.81 -2.81 5.33
C SER A 143 -17.78 -1.97 6.08
N GLY A 144 -16.89 -2.59 6.86
CA GLY A 144 -15.83 -1.88 7.56
C GLY A 144 -14.82 -1.24 6.62
N LEU A 145 -14.19 -0.16 7.08
CA LEU A 145 -13.08 0.50 6.42
C LEU A 145 -12.01 0.86 7.44
N VAL A 146 -10.77 0.58 7.07
CA VAL A 146 -9.61 1.28 7.61
C VAL A 146 -9.09 2.22 6.52
N HIS A 147 -9.17 3.52 6.77
CA HIS A 147 -8.71 4.55 5.85
C HIS A 147 -7.37 5.11 6.32
N ILE A 148 -6.37 5.14 5.45
CA ILE A 148 -5.02 5.62 5.75
C ILE A 148 -4.66 6.70 4.72
N GLU A 149 -4.57 7.95 5.14
CA GLU A 149 -4.28 9.10 4.26
C GLU A 149 -2.88 9.64 4.55
N MET A 150 -2.08 9.83 3.50
CA MET A 150 -0.72 10.36 3.56
C MET A 150 0.16 9.73 4.65
N PRO A 151 0.15 8.39 4.86
CA PRO A 151 1.10 7.80 5.77
C PRO A 151 2.51 8.00 5.22
N SER A 152 3.45 8.39 6.08
CA SER A 152 4.86 8.49 5.74
C SER A 152 5.64 7.52 6.61
N GLY A 153 6.41 6.63 6.01
CA GLY A 153 7.18 5.69 6.79
C GLY A 153 8.28 4.97 6.05
N SER A 154 9.35 4.69 6.78
CA SER A 154 10.52 3.96 6.29
C SER A 154 11.01 2.97 7.34
N ASP A 155 11.79 2.00 6.88
CA ASP A 155 12.55 1.08 7.74
C ASP A 155 11.68 0.15 8.60
N ASN A 156 10.45 -0.16 8.18
CA ASN A 156 9.56 -1.11 8.87
C ASN A 156 9.83 -2.56 8.40
N HIS A 157 9.64 -3.65 9.14
CA HIS A 157 9.70 -4.96 8.45
C HIS A 157 8.55 -5.06 7.44
N ARG A 158 7.35 -4.67 7.87
CA ARG A 158 6.16 -4.56 7.03
C ARG A 158 5.64 -3.15 7.14
N GLY A 159 5.47 -2.47 6.01
CA GLY A 159 4.84 -1.15 5.99
C GLY A 159 3.39 -1.22 6.48
N LEU A 160 2.57 -1.93 5.70
CA LEU A 160 1.21 -2.33 6.05
C LEU A 160 1.12 -3.85 6.15
N ASP A 161 0.49 -4.32 7.22
CA ASP A 161 0.17 -5.72 7.47
C ASP A 161 -1.37 -5.85 7.61
N ALA A 162 -2.04 -6.50 6.66
CA ALA A 162 -3.49 -6.66 6.63
C ALA A 162 -3.89 -8.14 6.55
N GLU A 163 -4.53 -8.65 7.60
CA GLU A 163 -4.81 -10.09 7.75
C GLU A 163 -6.27 -10.39 8.12
N ASN A 164 -6.85 -11.39 7.45
CA ASN A 164 -8.14 -12.00 7.78
C ASN A 164 -9.31 -10.99 7.78
N LEU A 165 -9.38 -10.13 6.76
CA LEU A 165 -10.39 -9.10 6.59
C LEU A 165 -11.30 -9.48 5.42
N SER A 166 -12.37 -10.22 5.70
CA SER A 166 -13.31 -10.70 4.69
C SER A 166 -14.34 -9.65 4.26
N SER A 167 -14.64 -8.73 5.18
CA SER A 167 -15.76 -7.78 5.11
C SER A 167 -15.31 -6.33 5.29
N THR A 168 -14.12 -6.12 5.88
CA THR A 168 -13.45 -4.82 5.99
C THR A 168 -12.44 -4.62 4.89
N ILE A 169 -12.44 -3.42 4.30
CA ILE A 169 -11.44 -3.00 3.31
C ILE A 169 -10.38 -2.15 4.02
N VAL A 170 -9.11 -2.34 3.67
CA VAL A 170 -8.05 -1.37 3.99
C VAL A 170 -7.81 -0.52 2.76
N GLN A 171 -7.94 0.79 2.91
CA GLN A 171 -7.71 1.76 1.85
C GLN A 171 -6.64 2.74 2.26
N LEU A 172 -5.74 3.02 1.33
CA LEU A 172 -4.69 3.99 1.48
C LEU A 172 -4.77 5.02 0.38
N GLN A 173 -4.48 6.27 0.71
CA GLN A 173 -4.48 7.39 -0.21
C GLN A 173 -3.21 8.22 -0.04
N ASP A 174 -2.53 8.50 -1.16
CA ASP A 174 -1.30 9.31 -1.21
C ASP A 174 -0.20 8.80 -0.25
N GLY A 175 -0.04 7.48 -0.18
CA GLY A 175 0.77 6.81 0.84
C GLY A 175 2.24 6.61 0.46
N GLY A 176 3.12 6.84 1.43
CA GLY A 176 4.57 6.69 1.37
C GLY A 176 5.11 5.75 2.45
N ILE A 177 4.61 4.51 2.54
CA ILE A 177 5.11 3.52 3.52
C ILE A 177 6.04 2.52 2.84
N SER A 178 7.23 2.30 3.42
CA SER A 178 8.17 1.27 2.98
C SER A 178 8.68 0.34 4.09
N GLY A 179 9.16 -0.83 3.68
CA GLY A 179 9.84 -1.80 4.54
C GLY A 179 11.32 -1.45 4.84
N GLY A 180 11.92 -0.54 4.07
CA GLY A 180 13.36 -0.30 4.20
C GLY A 180 14.21 -1.56 3.98
N ASN A 181 15.53 -1.41 4.09
CA ASN A 181 16.46 -2.48 3.73
C ASN A 181 16.83 -3.38 4.92
N GLN A 182 17.38 -4.56 4.61
CA GLN A 182 18.03 -5.54 5.53
C GLN A 182 19.22 -4.98 6.34
N ALA A 183 19.17 -3.75 6.86
CA ALA A 183 20.23 -3.23 7.72
C ALA A 183 20.15 -3.75 9.17
N MET A 184 19.10 -4.52 9.55
CA MET A 184 18.87 -4.90 10.94
C MET A 184 18.34 -6.33 11.10
N ASN A 185 19.24 -7.31 11.23
CA ASN A 185 19.10 -8.60 11.93
C ASN A 185 17.78 -9.43 11.84
N ASP A 186 16.92 -9.22 10.85
CA ASP A 186 15.64 -9.93 10.72
C ASP A 186 15.71 -10.99 9.61
N PRO A 187 15.34 -12.27 9.87
CA PRO A 187 15.45 -13.34 8.87
C PRO A 187 14.45 -13.29 7.69
N GLY A 188 13.58 -12.29 7.58
CA GLY A 188 12.56 -12.17 6.51
C GLY A 188 12.73 -10.91 5.65
N PRO A 189 12.25 -10.93 4.38
CA PRO A 189 12.31 -9.77 3.50
C PRO A 189 11.38 -8.67 4.01
N ASN A 190 11.86 -7.42 4.04
CA ASN A 190 11.03 -6.27 4.34
C ASN A 190 10.13 -5.94 3.15
N VAL A 191 8.85 -5.75 3.40
CA VAL A 191 7.83 -5.51 2.36
C VAL A 191 7.00 -4.27 2.65
N ASP A 192 6.55 -3.60 1.59
CA ASP A 192 5.62 -2.48 1.78
C ASP A 192 4.24 -2.99 2.22
N TYR A 193 3.76 -4.08 1.61
CA TYR A 193 2.44 -4.67 1.92
C TYR A 193 2.59 -6.16 2.17
N TYR A 194 2.14 -6.56 3.36
CA TYR A 194 1.76 -7.93 3.66
C TYR A 194 0.24 -8.04 3.63
N VAL A 195 -0.30 -8.86 2.74
CA VAL A 195 -1.75 -9.04 2.54
C VAL A 195 -2.12 -10.51 2.66
N ALA A 196 -2.85 -10.90 3.70
CA ALA A 196 -3.28 -12.27 3.92
C ALA A 196 -4.79 -12.35 4.10
N ASN A 197 -5.52 -12.94 3.15
CA ASN A 197 -6.98 -13.03 3.20
C ASN A 197 -7.67 -11.68 3.49
N ALA A 198 -7.20 -10.61 2.88
CA ALA A 198 -7.70 -9.25 3.05
C ALA A 198 -7.88 -8.55 1.70
N THR A 199 -8.68 -7.47 1.68
CA THR A 199 -8.78 -6.57 0.52
C THR A 199 -8.09 -5.25 0.83
N VAL A 200 -7.03 -4.94 0.08
CA VAL A 200 -6.25 -3.70 0.22
C VAL A 200 -6.31 -2.90 -1.09
N ARG A 201 -6.52 -1.59 -0.97
CA ARG A 201 -6.58 -0.65 -2.09
C ARG A 201 -5.65 0.53 -1.83
N GLN A 202 -4.64 0.73 -2.68
CA GLN A 202 -3.78 1.90 -2.67
C GLN A 202 -4.17 2.84 -3.81
N PHE A 203 -4.46 4.09 -3.50
CA PHE A 203 -4.72 5.15 -4.47
C PHE A 203 -3.64 6.22 -4.34
N MET A 204 -2.77 6.33 -5.35
CA MET A 204 -1.59 7.19 -5.35
C MET A 204 -0.59 6.86 -4.25
N GLY A 205 0.69 6.84 -4.58
CA GLY A 205 1.70 6.67 -3.53
C GLY A 205 3.12 6.58 -4.06
N ALA A 206 4.03 6.55 -3.10
CA ALA A 206 5.44 6.31 -3.36
C ALA A 206 5.98 5.23 -2.42
N SER A 207 7.04 4.55 -2.83
CA SER A 207 7.89 3.85 -1.86
C SER A 207 9.33 3.78 -2.35
N THR A 208 10.20 3.39 -1.45
CA THR A 208 11.64 3.29 -1.69
C THR A 208 12.22 2.20 -0.80
N ALA A 209 13.29 1.59 -1.29
CA ALA A 209 14.22 0.80 -0.48
C ALA A 209 13.60 -0.41 0.25
N SER A 210 12.68 -1.17 -0.37
CA SER A 210 12.15 -2.43 0.22
C SER A 210 12.76 -3.65 -0.47
N ASP A 211 12.84 -4.79 0.24
CA ASP A 211 13.36 -6.07 -0.30
C ASP A 211 12.38 -6.73 -1.29
N ALA A 212 11.09 -6.45 -1.13
CA ALA A 212 10.04 -6.63 -2.12
C ALA A 212 8.92 -5.63 -1.85
N LEU A 213 8.00 -5.43 -2.79
CA LEU A 213 6.87 -4.53 -2.56
C LEU A 213 5.72 -5.26 -1.88
N TYR A 214 5.48 -6.50 -2.29
CA TYR A 214 4.27 -7.22 -1.94
C TYR A 214 4.60 -8.64 -1.46
N GLU A 215 4.04 -9.01 -0.32
CA GLU A 215 3.88 -10.39 0.12
C GLU A 215 2.38 -10.68 0.23
N MET A 216 1.89 -11.70 -0.49
CA MET A 216 0.45 -11.99 -0.54
C MET A 216 0.16 -13.45 -0.21
N HIS A 217 -0.85 -13.69 0.62
CA HIS A 217 -1.32 -15.00 1.05
C HIS A 217 -2.85 -15.04 0.92
N GLY A 218 -3.33 -15.04 -0.33
CA GLY A 218 -4.74 -14.89 -0.66
C GLY A 218 -5.20 -13.43 -0.66
N GLY A 219 -6.51 -13.20 -0.81
CA GLY A 219 -7.08 -11.85 -0.81
C GLY A 219 -6.88 -11.10 -2.13
N THR A 220 -6.95 -9.76 -2.06
CA THR A 220 -6.87 -8.87 -3.22
C THR A 220 -6.09 -7.61 -2.87
N LEU A 221 -5.11 -7.27 -3.69
CA LEU A 221 -4.38 -6.01 -3.64
C LEU A 221 -4.55 -5.26 -4.96
N VAL A 222 -5.11 -4.05 -4.88
CA VAL A 222 -5.19 -3.12 -6.01
C VAL A 222 -4.35 -1.90 -5.71
N VAL A 223 -3.36 -1.61 -6.56
CA VAL A 223 -2.47 -0.46 -6.45
C VAL A 223 -2.64 0.42 -7.67
N GLN A 224 -3.12 1.65 -7.48
CA GLN A 224 -3.28 2.64 -8.52
C GLN A 224 -2.27 3.77 -8.35
N GLN A 225 -1.62 4.16 -9.44
CA GLN A 225 -0.71 5.29 -9.57
C GLN A 225 0.42 5.29 -8.54
N ARG A 226 1.39 4.38 -8.71
CA ARG A 226 2.51 4.29 -7.78
C ARG A 226 3.85 4.60 -8.41
N PHE A 227 4.58 5.50 -7.77
CA PHE A 227 6.00 5.71 -8.05
C PHE A 227 6.85 4.84 -7.12
N TYR A 228 7.77 4.07 -7.66
CA TYR A 228 8.77 3.40 -6.84
C TYR A 228 10.12 4.05 -7.09
N GLN A 229 10.65 4.72 -6.07
CA GLN A 229 11.97 5.34 -6.12
C GLN A 229 13.05 4.29 -5.96
N GLY A 230 14.04 4.37 -6.83
CA GLY A 230 15.17 3.48 -6.80
C GLY A 230 16.09 3.77 -5.62
N ALA A 231 17.01 2.85 -5.38
CA ALA A 231 18.18 3.07 -4.55
C ALA A 231 19.03 4.22 -5.14
N ASP A 232 18.86 5.45 -4.68
CA ASP A 232 19.49 6.61 -5.34
C ASP A 232 21.03 6.63 -5.32
N ASN A 233 21.72 5.78 -4.55
CA ASN A 233 23.16 5.95 -4.32
C ASN A 233 24.01 4.65 -4.34
N GLY A 234 23.54 3.56 -4.96
CA GLY A 234 24.31 2.29 -5.02
C GLY A 234 24.59 1.62 -3.67
N GLN A 235 23.98 2.14 -2.59
CA GLN A 235 24.05 1.63 -1.21
C GLN A 235 22.97 0.61 -0.90
N VAL A 236 21.99 0.44 -1.79
CA VAL A 236 20.80 -0.36 -1.55
C VAL A 236 20.69 -1.39 -2.66
N THR A 237 20.78 -2.66 -2.28
CA THR A 237 20.51 -3.76 -3.20
C THR A 237 19.03 -3.71 -3.55
N PRO A 238 18.68 -3.50 -4.82
CA PRO A 238 17.29 -3.52 -5.23
C PRO A 238 16.61 -4.87 -4.91
N PRO A 239 15.29 -4.87 -4.68
CA PRO A 239 14.52 -6.09 -4.44
C PRO A 239 14.72 -7.06 -5.61
N ASP A 240 15.16 -8.29 -5.37
CA ASP A 240 15.34 -9.31 -6.42
C ASP A 240 14.02 -9.65 -7.13
N SER A 241 12.90 -9.44 -6.45
CA SER A 241 11.54 -9.60 -6.96
C SER A 241 10.60 -8.55 -6.38
N MET A 242 9.71 -8.00 -7.21
CA MET A 242 8.62 -7.12 -6.76
C MET A 242 7.66 -7.81 -5.78
N VAL A 243 7.48 -9.13 -5.94
CA VAL A 243 6.58 -9.96 -5.14
C VAL A 243 7.36 -11.10 -4.52
N ILE A 244 7.14 -11.40 -3.24
CA ILE A 244 7.78 -12.53 -2.57
C ILE A 244 7.43 -13.85 -3.28
N PRO A 245 8.42 -14.70 -3.64
CA PRO A 245 8.17 -15.97 -4.28
C PRO A 245 7.21 -16.87 -3.50
N GLY A 246 6.27 -17.51 -4.21
CA GLY A 246 5.24 -18.34 -3.59
C GLY A 246 4.03 -17.57 -3.05
N SER A 247 4.00 -16.24 -3.20
CA SER A 247 2.81 -15.43 -2.90
C SER A 247 1.60 -15.87 -3.75
N SER A 248 0.41 -15.60 -3.24
CA SER A 248 -0.86 -15.95 -3.89
C SER A 248 -1.94 -14.92 -3.66
N GLY A 249 -2.93 -14.85 -4.55
CA GLY A 249 -4.07 -13.93 -4.44
C GLY A 249 -4.43 -13.26 -5.77
N ILE A 250 -5.07 -12.10 -5.70
CA ILE A 250 -5.37 -11.26 -6.87
C ILE A 250 -4.54 -9.98 -6.77
N LEU A 251 -3.62 -9.77 -7.71
CA LEU A 251 -2.76 -8.59 -7.76
C LEU A 251 -3.14 -7.70 -8.95
N VAL A 252 -3.46 -6.44 -8.70
CA VAL A 252 -3.69 -5.43 -9.74
C VAL A 252 -2.77 -4.24 -9.54
N LEU A 253 -2.02 -3.90 -10.57
CA LEU A 253 -1.16 -2.73 -10.66
C LEU A 253 -1.66 -1.86 -11.80
N ASP A 254 -2.05 -0.63 -11.51
CA ASP A 254 -2.63 0.31 -12.47
C ASP A 254 -1.83 1.60 -12.44
N GLU A 255 -1.09 1.86 -13.50
CA GLU A 255 -0.16 2.97 -13.66
C GLU A 255 0.96 3.01 -12.61
N GLY A 256 2.20 3.03 -13.08
CA GLY A 256 3.33 3.14 -12.18
C GLY A 256 4.65 3.18 -12.90
N ASN A 257 5.66 3.68 -12.19
CA ASN A 257 7.03 3.70 -12.69
C ASN A 257 7.94 3.05 -11.66
N PHE A 258 8.66 2.04 -12.11
CA PHE A 258 9.74 1.41 -11.37
C PHE A 258 11.06 2.03 -11.81
N ALA A 259 11.66 2.83 -10.92
CA ALA A 259 12.92 3.50 -11.16
C ALA A 259 14.08 2.54 -11.46
N SER A 260 15.14 3.08 -12.06
CA SER A 260 16.23 2.28 -12.61
C SER A 260 17.00 1.56 -11.52
N GLY A 261 17.44 0.34 -11.83
CA GLY A 261 18.23 -0.45 -10.91
C GLY A 261 17.41 -1.29 -9.96
N GLN A 262 16.07 -1.23 -9.95
CA GLN A 262 15.22 -2.18 -9.21
C GLN A 262 15.30 -3.59 -9.80
N GLY A 263 15.14 -4.65 -8.99
CA GLY A 263 15.34 -6.02 -9.48
C GLY A 263 14.18 -6.47 -10.36
N ASN A 264 14.15 -7.76 -10.65
CA ASN A 264 13.31 -8.26 -11.72
C ASN A 264 11.83 -8.24 -11.32
N ILE A 265 10.93 -7.86 -12.23
CA ILE A 265 9.52 -8.23 -12.08
C ILE A 265 9.42 -9.73 -12.38
N ASN A 266 9.57 -10.58 -11.36
CA ASN A 266 9.43 -12.02 -11.48
C ASN A 266 8.16 -12.51 -10.78
N LEU A 267 7.14 -12.78 -11.57
CA LEU A 267 5.82 -13.25 -11.13
C LEU A 267 5.60 -14.73 -11.46
N THR A 268 6.63 -15.47 -11.86
CA THR A 268 6.49 -16.87 -12.31
C THR A 268 6.03 -17.83 -11.21
N SER A 269 6.28 -17.48 -9.95
CA SER A 269 5.88 -18.27 -8.78
C SER A 269 4.62 -17.74 -8.08
N PHE A 270 4.03 -16.65 -8.59
CA PHE A 270 2.79 -16.10 -8.05
C PHE A 270 1.63 -17.01 -8.44
N SER A 271 0.77 -17.32 -7.47
CA SER A 271 -0.41 -18.16 -7.68
C SER A 271 -1.68 -17.31 -7.65
N GLY A 272 -2.24 -17.05 -8.83
CA GLY A 272 -3.51 -16.35 -9.01
C GLY A 272 -3.43 -15.25 -10.08
N PRO A 273 -4.54 -14.52 -10.31
CA PRO A 273 -4.60 -13.51 -11.36
C PRO A 273 -3.68 -12.34 -11.07
N VAL A 274 -2.85 -11.98 -12.06
CA VAL A 274 -2.10 -10.71 -12.06
C VAL A 274 -2.59 -9.83 -13.21
N THR A 275 -2.89 -8.57 -12.90
CA THR A 275 -3.22 -7.55 -13.89
C THR A 275 -2.25 -6.38 -13.72
N ALA A 276 -1.54 -5.99 -14.78
CA ALA A 276 -0.72 -4.78 -14.79
C ALA A 276 -1.09 -3.88 -15.97
N ILE A 277 -1.33 -2.59 -15.70
CA ILE A 277 -1.76 -1.61 -16.70
C ILE A 277 -0.83 -0.41 -16.65
N GLY A 278 -0.32 0.05 -17.79
CA GLY A 278 0.45 1.30 -17.86
C GLY A 278 1.72 1.32 -17.00
N ILE A 279 2.33 0.14 -16.80
CA ILE A 279 3.53 -0.01 -15.99
C ILE A 279 4.77 0.26 -16.83
N GLY A 280 5.61 1.18 -16.37
CA GLY A 280 6.94 1.44 -16.90
C GLY A 280 8.04 0.89 -16.00
N GLU A 281 8.97 0.14 -16.58
CA GLU A 281 10.19 -0.31 -15.93
C GLU A 281 11.41 0.39 -16.57
N THR A 282 12.09 1.19 -15.77
CA THR A 282 13.30 1.94 -16.19
C THR A 282 14.58 1.12 -16.02
N THR A 283 14.57 -0.14 -16.45
CA THR A 283 15.77 -0.99 -16.34
C THR A 283 16.70 -0.80 -17.53
N ASN A 284 17.99 -0.57 -17.27
CA ASN A 284 19.03 -0.69 -18.30
C ASN A 284 19.23 -2.18 -18.61
N CYS A 285 18.79 -2.62 -19.79
CA CYS A 285 18.81 -4.04 -20.22
C CYS A 285 20.21 -4.65 -20.32
N ASN A 286 21.26 -3.86 -20.16
CA ASN A 286 22.64 -4.34 -20.07
C ASN A 286 22.98 -5.00 -18.72
N THR A 287 22.05 -5.03 -17.75
CA THR A 287 22.28 -5.55 -16.40
C THR A 287 21.91 -7.03 -16.23
N GLY A 288 21.50 -7.75 -17.29
CA GLY A 288 21.08 -9.15 -17.20
C GLY A 288 19.76 -9.38 -16.45
N LYS A 289 19.02 -8.29 -16.20
CA LYS A 289 17.70 -8.30 -15.57
C LYS A 289 16.62 -8.60 -16.60
N SER A 290 15.72 -9.54 -16.28
CA SER A 290 14.59 -9.93 -17.13
C SER A 290 13.31 -9.96 -16.30
N ALA A 291 12.27 -9.28 -16.75
CA ALA A 291 10.94 -9.55 -16.22
C ALA A 291 10.49 -10.96 -16.65
N ALA A 292 9.71 -11.63 -15.82
CA ALA A 292 9.20 -12.97 -16.08
C ALA A 292 7.79 -13.08 -15.48
N PHE A 293 6.84 -13.57 -16.26
CA PHE A 293 5.44 -13.60 -15.88
C PHE A 293 4.91 -15.02 -15.72
N GLY A 294 4.06 -15.19 -14.72
CA GLY A 294 3.37 -16.44 -14.43
C GLY A 294 2.23 -16.74 -15.39
N ALA A 295 1.50 -17.82 -15.11
CA ALA A 295 0.20 -18.05 -15.70
C ALA A 295 -0.81 -17.03 -15.15
N ASP A 296 -1.98 -16.93 -15.79
CA ASP A 296 -3.09 -16.07 -15.39
C ASP A 296 -2.64 -14.60 -15.23
N THR A 297 -1.97 -14.08 -16.26
CA THR A 297 -1.41 -12.72 -16.28
C THR A 297 -2.00 -11.91 -17.44
N LEU A 298 -2.53 -10.73 -17.12
CA LEU A 298 -2.92 -9.69 -18.07
C LEU A 298 -1.97 -8.49 -17.93
N LEU A 299 -1.29 -8.12 -19.02
CA LEU A 299 -0.42 -6.94 -19.09
C LEU A 299 -0.94 -6.03 -20.21
N LEU A 300 -1.31 -4.79 -19.88
CA LEU A 300 -1.85 -3.81 -20.82
C LEU A 300 -0.98 -2.55 -20.82
N GLY A 301 -0.33 -2.27 -21.94
CA GLY A 301 0.58 -1.13 -22.04
C GLY A 301 1.76 -1.27 -21.06
N TYR A 302 2.41 -2.43 -21.05
CA TYR A 302 3.66 -2.63 -20.31
C TYR A 302 4.85 -2.08 -21.12
N LEU A 303 5.72 -1.33 -20.46
CA LEU A 303 6.94 -0.77 -21.03
C LEU A 303 8.16 -1.32 -20.30
N PHE A 304 9.00 -2.02 -21.05
CA PHE A 304 10.24 -2.60 -20.54
C PHE A 304 11.46 -1.91 -21.17
N GLY A 305 12.45 -1.58 -20.35
CA GLY A 305 13.78 -1.20 -20.84
C GLY A 305 13.97 0.28 -21.19
N TRP A 306 13.23 1.18 -20.53
CA TRP A 306 13.37 2.62 -20.76
C TRP A 306 14.82 3.09 -20.55
N SER A 307 15.36 3.90 -21.49
CA SER A 307 16.63 4.60 -21.33
C SER A 307 16.43 6.11 -21.26
N ASP A 308 17.13 6.75 -20.32
CA ASP A 308 17.23 8.20 -20.14
C ASP A 308 18.00 8.89 -21.28
N THR A 309 18.75 8.14 -22.08
CA THR A 309 19.58 8.62 -23.19
C THR A 309 18.81 8.86 -24.50
N GLY A 310 17.50 8.60 -24.55
CA GLY A 310 16.68 8.80 -25.75
C GLY A 310 16.96 7.81 -26.90
N ALA A 311 17.81 6.81 -26.68
CA ALA A 311 17.99 5.70 -27.60
C ALA A 311 16.80 4.72 -27.48
N PRO A 312 16.30 4.15 -28.58
CA PRO A 312 15.29 3.10 -28.49
C PRO A 312 15.85 1.94 -27.63
N PRO A 313 15.06 1.40 -26.69
CA PRO A 313 15.46 0.23 -25.92
C PRO A 313 15.95 -0.87 -26.88
N SER A 314 17.16 -1.38 -26.71
CA SER A 314 17.60 -2.61 -27.39
C SER A 314 17.00 -3.87 -26.77
N CYS A 315 16.00 -3.70 -25.91
CA CYS A 315 15.44 -4.72 -25.05
C CYS A 315 14.39 -5.52 -25.79
N THR A 316 14.56 -6.84 -25.83
CA THR A 316 13.49 -7.75 -26.21
C THR A 316 12.52 -7.87 -25.06
N THR A 317 11.22 -7.69 -25.32
CA THR A 317 10.20 -7.93 -24.32
C THR A 317 10.31 -9.35 -23.80
N PRO A 318 10.31 -9.55 -22.47
CA PRO A 318 10.36 -10.89 -21.95
C PRO A 318 9.13 -11.69 -22.41
N PRO A 319 9.32 -12.92 -22.89
CA PRO A 319 8.18 -13.77 -23.23
C PRO A 319 7.41 -14.10 -21.96
N SER A 320 6.09 -14.12 -22.03
CA SER A 320 5.32 -14.85 -21.01
C SER A 320 5.68 -16.34 -21.16
N ALA A 321 6.13 -16.96 -20.07
CA ALA A 321 6.58 -18.34 -20.10
C ALA A 321 5.43 -19.34 -19.86
N LEU A 322 4.28 -18.86 -19.36
CA LEU A 322 3.20 -19.70 -18.84
C LEU A 322 1.82 -19.17 -19.29
N ALA A 323 0.93 -20.09 -19.67
CA ALA A 323 -0.45 -19.82 -20.09
C ALA A 323 -1.45 -20.08 -18.94
N PRO A 324 -2.62 -19.41 -18.91
CA PRO A 324 -3.08 -18.40 -19.87
C PRO A 324 -2.45 -17.03 -19.63
N SER A 325 -2.09 -16.31 -20.69
CA SER A 325 -1.59 -14.94 -20.55
C SER A 325 -1.89 -14.06 -21.76
N LEU A 326 -2.06 -12.77 -21.50
CA LEU A 326 -2.21 -11.76 -22.53
C LEU A 326 -1.29 -10.57 -22.23
N LEU A 327 -0.42 -10.24 -23.16
CA LEU A 327 0.50 -9.11 -23.06
C LEU A 327 0.28 -8.18 -24.27
N TRP A 328 -0.19 -6.98 -23.98
CA TRP A 328 -0.25 -5.87 -24.92
C TRP A 328 0.81 -4.85 -24.53
N GLN A 329 1.71 -4.53 -25.46
CA GLN A 329 2.82 -3.64 -25.20
C GLN A 329 2.48 -2.17 -25.44
N LEU A 330 3.18 -1.27 -24.73
CA LEU A 330 3.16 0.15 -25.04
C LEU A 330 3.78 0.40 -26.42
N ARG A 331 3.08 1.18 -27.25
CA ARG A 331 3.53 1.52 -28.61
C ARG A 331 4.46 2.72 -28.67
N HIS A 332 4.49 3.51 -27.59
CA HIS A 332 5.31 4.71 -27.47
C HIS A 332 6.05 4.71 -26.13
N SER A 333 7.26 5.25 -26.13
CA SER A 333 7.95 5.63 -24.90
C SER A 333 7.22 6.82 -24.26
N ASN A 334 6.79 6.69 -22.98
CA ASN A 334 6.27 7.79 -22.16
C ASN A 334 7.25 8.98 -22.03
N GLY A 335 7.27 9.90 -22.99
CA GLY A 335 8.03 11.16 -22.94
C GLY A 335 9.15 11.31 -23.98
N GLY A 336 9.43 10.28 -24.78
CA GLY A 336 10.50 10.31 -25.80
C GLY A 336 10.01 10.41 -27.25
N GLY A 337 8.73 10.17 -27.52
CA GLY A 337 8.15 10.26 -28.87
C GLY A 337 8.68 9.23 -29.88
N THR A 338 9.48 8.26 -29.44
CA THR A 338 10.01 7.18 -30.27
C THR A 338 9.06 5.99 -30.26
N ASP A 339 8.68 5.53 -31.46
CA ASP A 339 7.90 4.30 -31.65
C ASP A 339 8.73 3.09 -31.24
N LEU A 340 8.15 2.24 -30.38
CA LEU A 340 8.73 0.95 -30.01
C LEU A 340 8.32 -0.07 -31.07
N THR A 341 9.00 -0.07 -32.21
CA THR A 341 8.55 -0.80 -33.41
C THR A 341 8.76 -2.32 -33.38
N ASN A 342 9.38 -2.88 -32.34
CA ASN A 342 9.99 -4.21 -32.42
C ASN A 342 9.43 -5.28 -31.48
N SER A 343 8.28 -5.05 -30.87
CA SER A 343 7.79 -5.98 -29.86
C SER A 343 6.31 -6.33 -30.03
N ALA A 344 6.08 -7.62 -30.30
CA ALA A 344 4.76 -8.15 -30.64
C ALA A 344 3.92 -8.39 -29.38
N ASP A 345 2.62 -8.16 -29.51
CA ASP A 345 1.62 -8.57 -28.53
C ASP A 345 1.62 -10.09 -28.41
N GLN A 346 1.36 -10.62 -27.21
CA GLN A 346 1.35 -12.05 -26.94
C GLN A 346 -0.02 -12.47 -26.41
N ASN A 347 -0.54 -13.57 -26.96
CA ASN A 347 -1.68 -14.30 -26.43
C ASN A 347 -1.28 -15.77 -26.34
N LEU A 348 -1.14 -16.28 -25.12
CA LEU A 348 -0.79 -17.67 -24.86
C LEU A 348 -1.95 -18.34 -24.15
N GLY A 349 -2.62 -19.27 -24.82
CA GLY A 349 -3.64 -20.13 -24.22
C GLY A 349 -4.94 -19.43 -23.78
N VAL A 350 -5.19 -18.17 -24.19
CA VAL A 350 -6.45 -17.47 -23.93
C VAL A 350 -7.45 -17.76 -25.06
N SER A 351 -8.50 -18.54 -24.76
CA SER A 351 -9.53 -18.93 -25.72
C SER A 351 -10.64 -17.89 -25.93
N ASP A 352 -10.94 -17.10 -24.90
CA ASP A 352 -11.90 -15.98 -24.95
C ASP A 352 -11.24 -14.73 -24.35
N THR A 353 -10.62 -13.93 -25.23
CA THR A 353 -9.92 -12.71 -24.84
C THR A 353 -10.82 -11.69 -24.16
N ALA A 354 -12.07 -11.54 -24.62
CA ALA A 354 -12.98 -10.53 -24.08
C ALA A 354 -13.38 -10.87 -22.64
N ARG A 355 -13.66 -12.14 -22.36
CA ARG A 355 -13.91 -12.61 -21.01
C ARG A 355 -12.66 -12.52 -20.14
N PHE A 356 -11.51 -12.98 -20.62
CA PHE A 356 -10.24 -12.94 -19.88
C PHE A 356 -9.92 -11.51 -19.42
N VAL A 357 -9.98 -10.54 -20.33
CA VAL A 357 -9.78 -9.11 -20.01
C VAL A 357 -10.84 -8.61 -19.03
N ARG A 358 -12.11 -8.98 -19.19
CA ARG A 358 -13.18 -8.55 -18.29
C ARG A 358 -12.94 -9.05 -16.86
N ASP A 359 -12.61 -10.32 -16.71
CA ASP A 359 -12.41 -10.99 -15.43
C ASP A 359 -11.18 -10.41 -14.71
N HIS A 360 -10.08 -10.20 -15.44
CA HIS A 360 -8.86 -9.57 -14.92
C HIS A 360 -9.02 -8.10 -14.50
N LEU A 361 -9.89 -7.34 -15.17
CA LEU A 361 -10.16 -5.94 -14.86
C LEU A 361 -11.26 -5.78 -13.79
N MET A 362 -11.96 -6.84 -13.40
CA MET A 362 -13.02 -6.77 -12.39
C MET A 362 -12.55 -6.19 -11.05
N PRO A 363 -11.40 -6.60 -10.47
CA PRO A 363 -10.94 -6.05 -9.20
C PRO A 363 -10.62 -4.56 -9.29
N LEU A 364 -10.05 -4.12 -10.42
CA LEU A 364 -9.79 -2.69 -10.67
C LEU A 364 -11.10 -1.88 -10.72
N ARG A 365 -12.11 -2.36 -11.47
CA ARG A 365 -13.42 -1.67 -11.54
C ARG A 365 -14.14 -1.59 -10.19
N ALA A 366 -13.91 -2.59 -9.33
CA ALA A 366 -14.46 -2.63 -7.98
C ALA A 366 -13.69 -1.75 -6.99
N ALA A 367 -12.43 -1.43 -7.27
CA ALA A 367 -11.61 -0.51 -6.49
C ALA A 367 -12.03 0.93 -6.79
N ARG A 368 -12.86 1.48 -5.90
CA ARG A 368 -13.18 2.91 -5.87
C ARG A 368 -12.78 3.47 -4.52
N PRO A 369 -12.24 4.71 -4.46
CA PRO A 369 -12.01 5.38 -3.19
C PRO A 369 -13.33 5.46 -2.41
N LEU A 370 -13.32 4.89 -1.21
CA LEU A 370 -14.42 5.00 -0.26
C LEU A 370 -14.16 6.21 0.61
N SER A 371 -15.19 7.03 0.82
CA SER A 371 -15.09 8.13 1.77
C SER A 371 -14.97 7.58 3.19
N PRO A 372 -14.04 8.13 4.00
CA PRO A 372 -14.03 7.89 5.43
C PRO A 372 -15.23 8.59 6.10
N GLY A 373 -15.67 8.06 7.23
CA GLY A 373 -16.80 8.61 7.98
C GLY A 373 -18.16 8.18 7.41
N GLY A 374 -19.14 8.10 8.31
CA GLY A 374 -20.53 7.81 7.94
C GLY A 374 -20.90 6.33 7.91
N ARG A 375 -20.03 5.44 8.41
CA ARG A 375 -20.41 4.03 8.63
C ARG A 375 -21.31 3.90 9.85
N ALA A 376 -22.02 2.77 9.92
CA ALA A 376 -22.95 2.52 11.01
C ALA A 376 -22.22 2.36 12.35
N ALA A 377 -22.93 2.60 13.46
CA ALA A 377 -22.42 2.21 14.76
C ALA A 377 -22.16 0.69 14.80
N GLY A 378 -21.07 0.28 15.44
CA GLY A 378 -20.68 -1.13 15.52
C GLY A 378 -19.94 -1.67 14.30
N THR A 379 -19.49 -0.83 13.37
CA THR A 379 -18.55 -1.19 12.29
C THR A 379 -17.20 -0.50 12.49
N THR A 380 -16.12 -1.07 11.95
CA THR A 380 -14.82 -0.39 11.83
C THR A 380 -14.88 0.70 10.75
N ASP A 381 -14.53 1.92 11.11
CA ASP A 381 -14.37 3.14 10.30
C ASP A 381 -13.19 3.95 10.84
N VAL A 382 -12.05 3.27 11.00
CA VAL A 382 -10.84 3.88 11.57
C VAL A 382 -10.14 4.74 10.52
N GLN A 383 -9.67 5.91 10.93
CA GLN A 383 -8.96 6.85 10.07
C GLN A 383 -7.57 7.12 10.64
N LEU A 384 -6.54 6.91 9.83
CA LEU A 384 -5.15 7.21 10.13
C LEU A 384 -4.69 8.29 9.14
N ILE A 385 -4.44 9.51 9.61
CA ILE A 385 -4.22 10.68 8.74
C ILE A 385 -2.85 11.28 9.03
N ARG A 386 -1.99 11.31 8.00
CA ARG A 386 -0.64 11.91 8.07
C ARG A 386 0.18 11.37 9.23
N LEU A 387 0.24 10.05 9.37
CA LEU A 387 1.04 9.41 10.40
C LEU A 387 2.48 9.20 9.92
N GLY A 388 3.43 9.53 10.79
CA GLY A 388 4.82 9.13 10.67
C GLY A 388 5.00 7.77 11.31
N ILE A 389 5.35 6.74 10.56
CA ILE A 389 5.57 5.37 11.07
C ILE A 389 6.94 4.87 10.65
N SER A 390 7.81 4.47 11.58
CA SER A 390 9.17 4.10 11.19
C SER A 390 9.83 3.14 12.16
N GLY A 391 10.65 2.24 11.61
CA GLY A 391 11.52 1.38 12.38
C GLY A 391 10.77 0.32 13.20
N SER A 392 9.59 -0.12 12.76
CA SER A 392 8.78 -1.14 13.44
C SER A 392 8.87 -2.51 12.76
N LEU A 393 8.36 -3.58 13.38
CA LEU A 393 8.09 -4.82 12.64
C LEU A 393 6.87 -4.65 11.74
N ALA A 394 5.86 -3.91 12.20
CA ALA A 394 4.72 -3.53 11.39
C ALA A 394 4.37 -2.06 11.65
N GLY A 395 4.37 -1.23 10.60
CA GLY A 395 3.97 0.17 10.70
C GLY A 395 2.48 0.27 11.05
N VAL A 396 1.63 -0.27 10.17
CA VAL A 396 0.22 -0.45 10.48
C VAL A 396 -0.14 -1.92 10.37
N LYS A 397 -0.72 -2.49 11.43
CA LYS A 397 -1.27 -3.84 11.43
C LYS A 397 -2.78 -3.81 11.60
N VAL A 398 -3.51 -4.44 10.67
CA VAL A 398 -4.97 -4.54 10.67
C VAL A 398 -5.38 -6.02 10.64
N VAL A 399 -6.09 -6.50 11.66
CA VAL A 399 -6.47 -7.91 11.76
C VAL A 399 -7.95 -8.10 12.08
N GLY A 400 -8.59 -9.05 11.40
CA GLY A 400 -10.04 -9.24 11.50
C GLY A 400 -10.56 -9.97 12.74
N ASN A 401 -9.78 -10.89 13.30
CA ASN A 401 -10.12 -11.64 14.51
C ASN A 401 -8.97 -11.52 15.52
N ALA A 402 -9.24 -11.37 16.82
CA ALA A 402 -8.20 -11.54 17.83
C ALA A 402 -7.65 -12.97 17.79
N ASN A 403 -6.33 -13.07 17.60
CA ASN A 403 -5.42 -14.17 17.90
C ASN A 403 -5.95 -15.61 17.68
N PRO A 404 -5.23 -16.40 16.87
CA PRO A 404 -4.48 -17.50 17.45
C PRO A 404 -3.18 -16.94 18.07
N ALA A 405 -2.84 -17.42 19.27
CA ALA A 405 -1.53 -17.26 19.89
C ALA A 405 -0.38 -17.38 18.87
N PRO A 406 0.81 -16.79 19.13
CA PRO A 406 1.95 -16.93 18.23
C PRO A 406 2.20 -18.41 17.96
N THR A 407 1.84 -18.87 16.75
CA THR A 407 2.34 -20.14 16.25
C THR A 407 3.84 -19.99 16.25
N ALA A 408 4.51 -20.75 17.11
CA ALA A 408 5.96 -20.78 17.26
C ALA A 408 6.60 -20.64 15.89
N ARG A 409 7.48 -19.62 15.75
CA ARG A 409 8.35 -19.47 14.59
C ARG A 409 8.93 -20.83 14.26
N HIS A 410 8.78 -21.27 13.01
CA HIS A 410 9.55 -22.38 12.51
C HIS A 410 11.02 -22.13 12.88
N PRO A 411 11.70 -23.03 13.61
CA PRO A 411 13.13 -22.90 13.77
C PRO A 411 13.73 -22.95 12.37
N ALA A 412 14.53 -21.94 12.03
CA ALA A 412 15.37 -21.95 10.86
C ALA A 412 16.10 -23.29 10.83
N ARG A 413 15.94 -24.05 9.74
CA ARG A 413 16.85 -25.17 9.50
C ARG A 413 18.23 -24.57 9.23
N ILE A 414 19.18 -24.96 10.08
CA ILE A 414 20.62 -24.72 9.95
C ILE A 414 21.10 -25.21 8.59
#